data_AF-A0A2D8R7F3-F1
#
_entry.id   AF-A0A2D8R7F3-F1
#
_cell.length_a   1.000
_cell.length_b   1.000
_cell.length_c   1.000
_cell.angle_alpha   90.00
_cell.angle_beta   90.00
_cell.angle_gamma   90.00
#
_symmetry.space_group_name_H-M   'P 1'
#
loop_
_entity.id
_entity.type
_entity.pdbx_description
1 polymer ?
#
loop_
_entity_poly.entity_id
_entity_poly.type
_entity_poly.pdbx_seq_one_letter_code
_entity_poly.pdbx_strand_id
1 'polypeptide(L)'
;MMILTGPIKPAHIELEAVPAFNDNYIWCFRRVGSPLTWVVDPGQATPAVSYLADNDLELAGILLTHHHPDHTGGVRQLISESWRGKGDCPVYGNAAAARPDRIPHINRSLKAGDSFEAAGLTFNMLLVPGHTLDHAAFFTETPLDLVDTEQLHGRERAASSETAGARDSAMGRPLLFCGDTLFSAGCGRLFEGTPEQMLNSLDSLAALPGQTLVCCGHEYTLANLAFTADAWPDNTTIAAYRAACEQLRESGMPTLPSSLAIERRINPFLNPQQTRYADSSETGEAHRLQAFARLRAAKDKA
;
A
#
# COMPACT_ATOMS: atom_id res chain seq x y z
N MET A 1 -29.05 -29.25 -9.25
CA MET A 1 -28.13 -29.29 -8.10
C MET A 1 -27.77 -27.85 -7.77
N MET A 2 -28.48 -27.23 -6.83
CA MET A 2 -28.16 -25.87 -6.36
C MET A 2 -26.86 -25.97 -5.55
N ILE A 3 -25.80 -25.30 -6.01
CA ILE A 3 -24.61 -25.09 -5.21
C ILE A 3 -25.00 -24.06 -4.15
N LEU A 4 -25.26 -24.53 -2.93
CA LEU A 4 -25.39 -23.67 -1.76
C LEU A 4 -23.99 -23.14 -1.43
N THR A 5 -23.60 -22.01 -2.01
CA THR A 5 -22.47 -21.24 -1.50
C THR A 5 -22.92 -20.62 -0.18
N GLY A 6 -22.60 -21.28 0.93
CA GLY A 6 -22.70 -20.65 2.25
C GLY A 6 -21.87 -19.36 2.31
N PRO A 7 -22.10 -18.49 3.31
CA PRO A 7 -21.34 -17.25 3.44
C PRO A 7 -19.84 -17.56 3.51
N ILE A 8 -19.06 -16.90 2.65
CA ILE A 8 -17.59 -16.97 2.66
C ILE A 8 -17.15 -16.53 4.05
N LYS A 9 -16.56 -17.45 4.83
CA LYS A 9 -16.00 -17.09 6.15
C LYS A 9 -14.80 -16.16 5.92
N PRO A 10 -14.68 -15.06 6.68
CA PRO A 10 -13.53 -14.17 6.56
C PRO A 10 -12.22 -14.94 6.79
N ALA A 11 -11.19 -14.57 6.05
CA ALA A 11 -9.86 -15.12 6.26
C ALA A 11 -9.21 -14.37 7.42
N HIS A 12 -8.83 -15.11 8.47
CA HIS A 12 -8.05 -14.54 9.58
C HIS A 12 -6.60 -14.42 9.14
N ILE A 13 -6.13 -13.17 8.97
CA ILE A 13 -4.82 -12.84 8.43
C ILE A 13 -4.03 -12.06 9.47
N GLU A 14 -2.76 -12.42 9.63
CA GLU A 14 -1.78 -11.59 10.30
C GLU A 14 -1.03 -10.78 9.24
N LEU A 15 -0.81 -9.50 9.52
CA LEU A 15 -0.18 -8.54 8.64
C LEU A 15 0.81 -7.72 9.45
N GLU A 16 2.08 -7.75 9.04
CA GLU A 16 3.18 -7.07 9.73
C GLU A 16 3.94 -6.16 8.77
N ALA A 17 4.35 -5.00 9.25
CA ALA A 17 5.18 -4.05 8.52
C ALA A 17 6.62 -4.15 9.04
N VAL A 18 7.47 -4.93 8.38
CA VAL A 18 8.87 -5.14 8.78
C VAL A 18 9.72 -3.95 8.27
N PRO A 19 10.33 -3.14 9.16
CA PRO A 19 11.15 -2.01 8.73
C PRO A 19 12.39 -2.45 7.97
N ALA A 20 12.71 -1.76 6.88
CA ALA A 20 13.91 -1.95 6.08
C ALA A 20 14.53 -0.59 5.70
N PHE A 21 15.84 -0.58 5.46
CA PHE A 21 16.62 0.63 5.24
C PHE A 21 16.37 1.67 6.34
N ASN A 22 16.01 2.91 5.95
CA ASN A 22 15.67 3.98 6.89
C ASN A 22 14.15 4.15 7.04
N ASP A 23 13.39 3.89 5.97
CA ASP A 23 11.97 4.22 5.89
C ASP A 23 11.15 3.25 5.04
N ASN A 24 11.73 2.19 4.45
CA ASN A 24 10.95 1.22 3.69
C ASN A 24 10.21 0.26 4.64
N TYR A 25 9.06 -0.24 4.20
CA TYR A 25 8.39 -1.39 4.81
C TYR A 25 8.35 -2.57 3.87
N ILE A 26 8.81 -3.71 4.37
CA ILE A 26 8.59 -5.02 3.79
C ILE A 26 7.34 -5.59 4.46
N TRP A 27 6.26 -5.76 3.70
CA TRP A 27 5.02 -6.31 4.27
C TRP A 27 5.09 -7.83 4.33
N CYS A 28 4.79 -8.39 5.49
CA CYS A 28 4.65 -9.83 5.68
C CYS A 28 3.20 -10.15 6.02
N PHE A 29 2.60 -11.10 5.31
CA PHE A 29 1.22 -11.52 5.61
C PHE A 29 1.04 -13.04 5.54
N ARG A 30 0.20 -13.57 6.41
CA ARG A 30 -0.06 -15.01 6.52
C ARG A 30 -1.44 -15.29 7.10
N ARG A 31 -1.92 -16.51 6.90
CA ARG A 31 -3.10 -17.00 7.61
C ARG A 31 -2.75 -17.28 9.07
N VAL A 32 -3.59 -16.85 10.00
CA VAL A 32 -3.46 -17.17 11.43
C VAL A 32 -3.30 -18.68 11.61
N GLY A 33 -2.28 -19.09 12.38
CA GLY A 33 -1.95 -20.49 12.65
C GLY A 33 -1.18 -21.22 11.53
N SER A 34 -0.90 -20.57 10.39
CA SER A 34 -0.03 -21.10 9.34
C SER A 34 1.38 -20.49 9.45
N PRO A 35 2.46 -21.27 9.34
CA PRO A 35 3.83 -20.72 9.27
C PRO A 35 4.14 -20.10 7.90
N LEU A 36 3.37 -20.48 6.87
CA LEU A 36 3.58 -20.02 5.49
C LEU A 36 3.25 -18.53 5.34
N THR A 37 4.29 -17.73 5.10
CA THR A 37 4.25 -16.26 5.10
C THR A 37 4.66 -15.70 3.75
N TRP A 38 3.83 -14.81 3.22
CA TRP A 38 4.09 -14.08 1.98
C TRP A 38 4.80 -12.76 2.29
N VAL A 39 5.73 -12.37 1.42
CA VAL A 39 6.55 -11.17 1.59
C VAL A 39 6.35 -10.23 0.40
N VAL A 40 6.13 -8.94 0.66
CA VAL A 40 5.97 -7.92 -0.37
C VAL A 40 7.16 -6.99 -0.37
N ASP A 41 7.75 -6.77 -1.55
CA ASP A 41 8.85 -5.84 -1.79
C ASP A 41 10.07 -6.00 -0.86
N PRO A 42 10.71 -7.19 -0.76
CA PRO A 42 11.89 -7.38 0.06
C PRO A 42 13.12 -6.70 -0.56
N GLY A 43 13.25 -5.38 -0.39
CA GLY A 43 14.39 -4.59 -0.83
C GLY A 43 15.70 -4.93 -0.13
N GLN A 44 15.61 -5.31 1.15
CA GLN A 44 16.70 -5.95 1.90
C GLN A 44 16.26 -7.32 2.34
N ALA A 45 17.15 -8.30 2.22
CA ALA A 45 16.83 -9.66 2.65
C ALA A 45 16.83 -9.78 4.17
N THR A 46 17.85 -9.21 4.85
CA THR A 46 18.07 -9.41 6.28
C THR A 46 16.83 -9.14 7.15
N PRO A 47 16.09 -8.02 7.00
CA PRO A 47 14.92 -7.78 7.84
C PRO A 47 13.84 -8.86 7.68
N ALA A 48 13.54 -9.26 6.44
CA ALA A 48 12.55 -10.31 6.16
C ALA A 48 13.04 -11.69 6.62
N VAL A 49 14.33 -12.02 6.43
CA VAL A 49 14.92 -13.28 6.90
C VAL A 49 14.85 -13.37 8.42
N SER A 50 15.28 -12.31 9.13
CA SER A 50 15.23 -12.26 10.60
C SER A 50 13.81 -12.36 11.11
N TYR A 51 12.87 -11.62 10.52
CA TYR A 51 11.45 -11.71 10.90
C TYR A 51 10.90 -13.14 10.76
N LEU A 52 11.21 -13.82 9.65
CA LEU A 52 10.77 -15.20 9.45
C LEU A 52 11.41 -16.15 10.48
N ALA A 53 12.72 -16.01 10.72
CA ALA A 53 13.45 -16.88 11.64
C ALA A 53 13.02 -16.69 13.11
N ASP A 54 12.90 -15.43 13.56
CA ASP A 54 12.59 -15.08 14.96
C ASP A 54 11.15 -15.48 15.36
N ASN A 55 10.28 -15.73 14.38
CA ASN A 55 8.88 -16.09 14.58
C ASN A 55 8.54 -17.52 14.13
N ASP A 56 9.55 -18.36 13.84
CA ASP A 56 9.37 -19.74 13.34
C ASP A 56 8.47 -19.83 12.10
N LEU A 57 8.63 -18.89 11.16
CA LEU A 57 7.85 -18.79 9.93
C LEU A 57 8.64 -19.28 8.71
N GLU A 58 7.91 -19.65 7.66
CA GLU A 58 8.45 -20.14 6.40
C GLU A 58 8.04 -19.24 5.23
N LEU A 59 8.96 -18.95 4.32
CA LEU A 59 8.64 -18.19 3.12
C LEU A 59 7.69 -18.99 2.21
N ALA A 60 6.54 -18.41 1.89
CA ALA A 60 5.52 -18.99 1.01
C ALA A 60 5.60 -18.47 -0.42
N GLY A 61 6.01 -17.21 -0.60
CA GLY A 61 6.07 -16.53 -1.88
C GLY A 61 6.36 -15.05 -1.73
N ILE A 62 6.66 -14.40 -2.85
CA ILE A 62 7.03 -12.98 -2.90
C ILE A 62 6.11 -12.24 -3.88
N LEU A 63 5.65 -11.06 -3.51
CA LEU A 63 4.96 -10.11 -4.38
C LEU A 63 5.87 -8.90 -4.63
N LEU A 64 6.03 -8.47 -5.88
CA LEU A 64 6.87 -7.34 -6.26
C LEU A 64 6.03 -6.28 -6.98
N THR A 65 5.99 -5.07 -6.42
CA THR A 65 5.20 -3.95 -6.96
C THR A 65 5.88 -3.33 -8.18
N HIS A 66 7.19 -3.09 -8.11
CA HIS A 66 7.96 -2.50 -9.20
C HIS A 66 9.45 -2.81 -9.07
N HIS A 67 10.26 -2.28 -9.99
CA HIS A 67 11.63 -2.73 -10.22
C HIS A 67 12.70 -2.00 -9.41
N HIS A 68 12.37 -0.99 -8.60
CA HIS A 68 13.42 -0.28 -7.88
C HIS A 68 14.16 -1.21 -6.89
N PRO A 69 15.48 -1.01 -6.70
CA PRO A 69 16.29 -1.91 -5.88
C PRO A 69 15.86 -1.99 -4.42
N ASP A 70 15.31 -0.92 -3.87
CA ASP A 70 14.79 -0.87 -2.49
C ASP A 70 13.46 -1.64 -2.31
N HIS A 71 12.94 -2.24 -3.38
CA HIS A 71 11.81 -3.18 -3.34
C HIS A 71 12.21 -4.60 -3.78
N THR A 72 13.32 -4.76 -4.52
CA THR A 72 13.67 -6.02 -5.18
C THR A 72 15.05 -6.58 -4.79
N GLY A 73 15.90 -5.77 -4.17
CA GLY A 73 17.32 -6.08 -3.94
C GLY A 73 17.57 -7.28 -3.04
N GLY A 74 16.65 -7.58 -2.12
CA GLY A 74 16.73 -8.69 -1.19
C GLY A 74 16.17 -10.01 -1.71
N VAL A 75 15.48 -10.03 -2.87
CA VAL A 75 14.73 -11.21 -3.35
C VAL A 75 15.61 -12.46 -3.45
N ARG A 76 16.78 -12.34 -4.09
CA ARG A 76 17.69 -13.49 -4.28
C ARG A 76 18.12 -14.11 -2.95
N GLN A 77 18.56 -13.26 -2.02
CA GLN A 77 19.08 -13.72 -0.75
C GLN A 77 17.96 -14.26 0.14
N LEU A 78 16.80 -13.60 0.19
CA LEU A 78 15.62 -14.09 0.91
C LEU A 78 15.19 -15.49 0.44
N ILE A 79 15.13 -15.71 -0.88
CA ILE A 79 14.82 -17.06 -1.42
C ILE A 79 15.88 -18.07 -0.97
N SER A 80 17.17 -17.74 -1.09
CA SER A 80 18.25 -18.67 -0.73
C SER A 80 18.25 -19.05 0.75
N GLU A 81 17.86 -18.12 1.63
CA GLU A 81 17.94 -18.31 3.07
C GLU A 81 16.63 -18.85 3.67
N SER A 82 15.47 -18.54 3.11
CA SER A 82 14.17 -18.81 3.74
C SER A 82 13.24 -19.75 2.96
N TRP A 83 13.47 -20.00 1.67
CA TRP A 83 12.62 -20.93 0.91
C TRP A 83 12.94 -22.38 1.26
N ARG A 84 11.90 -23.16 1.60
CA ARG A 84 11.99 -24.61 1.91
C ARG A 84 11.01 -25.46 1.11
N GLY A 85 10.21 -24.82 0.25
CA GLY A 85 9.22 -25.51 -0.58
C GLY A 85 9.85 -26.35 -1.70
N LYS A 86 9.01 -27.19 -2.33
CA LYS A 86 9.43 -27.96 -3.52
C LYS A 86 9.40 -27.05 -4.76
N GLY A 87 10.46 -27.10 -5.56
CA GLY A 87 10.60 -26.29 -6.77
C GLY A 87 11.00 -24.84 -6.48
N ASP A 88 10.80 -23.95 -7.46
CA ASP A 88 11.13 -22.53 -7.32
C ASP A 88 10.15 -21.82 -6.39
N CYS A 89 10.67 -20.92 -5.55
CA CYS A 89 9.84 -19.98 -4.78
C CYS A 89 8.95 -19.17 -5.74
N PRO A 90 7.63 -19.09 -5.53
CA PRO A 90 6.77 -18.29 -6.39
C PRO A 90 7.05 -16.80 -6.15
N VAL A 91 7.39 -16.09 -7.22
CA VAL A 91 7.63 -14.65 -7.22
C VAL A 91 6.70 -14.02 -8.24
N TYR A 92 5.69 -13.32 -7.75
CA TYR A 92 4.68 -12.62 -8.55
C TYR A 92 5.10 -11.17 -8.80
N GLY A 93 4.77 -10.69 -9.99
CA GLY A 93 5.00 -9.29 -10.37
C GLY A 93 4.49 -9.02 -11.78
N ASN A 94 4.56 -7.75 -12.19
CA ASN A 94 4.14 -7.34 -13.52
C ASN A 94 4.94 -8.05 -14.61
N ALA A 95 4.27 -8.65 -15.58
CA ALA A 95 4.88 -9.27 -16.74
C ALA A 95 5.77 -8.31 -17.54
N ALA A 96 5.47 -7.01 -17.54
CA ALA A 96 6.30 -5.98 -18.18
C ALA A 96 7.68 -5.82 -17.49
N ALA A 97 7.76 -6.11 -16.18
CA ALA A 97 8.98 -6.04 -15.39
C ALA A 97 9.77 -7.36 -15.36
N ALA A 98 9.16 -8.48 -15.77
CA ALA A 98 9.73 -9.83 -15.74
C ALA A 98 10.79 -10.05 -16.84
N ARG A 99 11.88 -9.28 -16.79
CA ARG A 99 13.00 -9.34 -17.74
C ARG A 99 14.36 -9.32 -17.03
N PRO A 100 15.42 -9.89 -17.63
CA PRO A 100 16.73 -9.98 -16.99
C PRO A 100 17.34 -8.63 -16.57
N ASP A 101 17.04 -7.58 -17.33
CA ASP A 101 17.51 -6.21 -17.11
C ASP A 101 16.66 -5.42 -16.10
N ARG A 102 15.61 -6.04 -15.54
CA ARG A 102 14.65 -5.37 -14.65
C ARG A 102 14.37 -6.18 -13.40
N ILE A 103 13.45 -7.13 -13.43
CA ILE A 103 13.20 -8.05 -12.30
C ILE A 103 13.37 -9.51 -12.76
N PRO A 104 14.60 -10.06 -12.75
CA PRO A 104 14.89 -11.41 -13.23
C PRO A 104 14.25 -12.53 -12.38
N HIS A 105 13.79 -12.20 -11.18
CA HIS A 105 13.28 -13.16 -10.22
C HIS A 105 11.79 -13.49 -10.40
N ILE A 106 11.03 -12.71 -11.18
CA ILE A 106 9.62 -12.99 -11.43
C ILE A 106 9.49 -14.29 -12.23
N ASN A 107 8.85 -15.29 -11.64
CA ASN A 107 8.50 -16.56 -12.29
C ASN A 107 6.98 -16.81 -12.32
N ARG A 108 6.18 -15.86 -11.81
CA ARG A 108 4.72 -15.80 -11.90
C ARG A 108 4.30 -14.43 -12.43
N SER A 109 4.51 -14.22 -13.72
CA SER A 109 4.22 -12.96 -14.41
C SER A 109 2.70 -12.71 -14.50
N LEU A 110 2.27 -11.51 -14.11
CA LEU A 110 0.87 -11.07 -14.13
C LEU A 110 0.66 -9.90 -15.09
N LYS A 111 -0.53 -9.78 -15.65
CA LYS A 111 -1.03 -8.62 -16.41
C LYS A 111 -2.16 -7.95 -15.64
N ALA A 112 -2.53 -6.74 -16.07
CA ALA A 112 -3.65 -6.00 -15.49
C ALA A 112 -4.93 -6.86 -15.49
N GLY A 113 -5.55 -7.00 -14.32
CA GLY A 113 -6.77 -7.78 -14.13
C GLY A 113 -6.55 -9.28 -13.89
N ASP A 114 -5.32 -9.79 -13.99
CA ASP A 114 -5.04 -11.18 -13.60
C ASP A 114 -5.23 -11.35 -12.08
N SER A 115 -5.79 -12.50 -11.70
CA SER A 115 -5.96 -12.89 -10.30
C SER A 115 -5.02 -14.04 -9.91
N PHE A 116 -4.64 -14.10 -8.64
CA PHE A 116 -3.84 -15.18 -8.08
C PHE A 116 -4.19 -15.41 -6.59
N GLU A 117 -3.83 -16.58 -6.07
CA GLU A 117 -4.07 -16.94 -4.67
C GLU A 117 -2.80 -16.79 -3.83
N ALA A 118 -2.93 -16.09 -2.69
CA ALA A 118 -1.87 -15.97 -1.70
C ALA A 118 -2.47 -15.97 -0.28
N ALA A 119 -1.92 -16.77 0.62
CA ALA A 119 -2.42 -16.96 2.00
C ALA A 119 -3.93 -17.34 2.09
N GLY A 120 -4.52 -17.92 1.04
CA GLY A 120 -5.95 -18.23 0.96
C GLY A 120 -6.82 -17.02 0.64
N LEU A 121 -6.23 -15.95 0.10
CA LEU A 121 -6.87 -14.75 -0.41
C LEU A 121 -6.72 -14.70 -1.93
N THR A 122 -7.78 -14.31 -2.62
CA THR A 122 -7.73 -13.99 -4.05
C THR A 122 -7.31 -12.54 -4.24
N PHE A 123 -6.12 -12.32 -4.80
CA PHE A 123 -5.63 -11.00 -5.19
C PHE A 123 -5.85 -10.75 -6.67
N ASN A 124 -6.12 -9.50 -7.02
CA ASN A 124 -6.08 -8.97 -8.38
C ASN A 124 -4.87 -8.06 -8.54
N MET A 125 -4.19 -8.16 -9.69
CA MET A 125 -3.15 -7.20 -10.07
C MET A 125 -3.76 -6.00 -10.80
N LEU A 126 -3.54 -4.81 -10.24
CA LEU A 126 -3.90 -3.53 -10.83
C LEU A 126 -2.64 -2.91 -11.42
N LEU A 127 -2.70 -2.50 -12.69
CA LEU A 127 -1.62 -1.73 -13.31
C LEU A 127 -1.77 -0.26 -12.93
N VAL A 128 -0.73 0.32 -12.33
CA VAL A 128 -0.76 1.66 -11.75
C VAL A 128 0.45 2.50 -12.19
N PRO A 129 0.61 2.77 -13.50
CA PRO A 129 1.78 3.46 -14.01
C PRO A 129 1.85 4.91 -13.49
N GLY A 130 3.05 5.39 -13.23
CA GLY A 130 3.26 6.76 -12.79
C GLY A 130 4.65 6.93 -12.19
N HIS A 131 4.89 6.23 -11.09
CA HIS A 131 6.21 6.19 -10.47
C HIS A 131 7.22 5.52 -11.40
N THR A 132 6.91 4.27 -11.75
CA THR A 132 7.49 3.54 -12.88
C THR A 132 6.38 3.15 -13.85
N LEU A 133 6.72 2.83 -15.09
CA LEU A 133 5.74 2.39 -16.08
C LEU A 133 5.27 0.95 -15.87
N ASP A 134 6.03 0.16 -15.11
CA ASP A 134 5.73 -1.24 -14.80
C ASP A 134 5.12 -1.46 -13.40
N HIS A 135 4.76 -0.38 -12.70
CA HIS A 135 4.23 -0.46 -11.34
C HIS A 135 2.92 -1.24 -11.26
N ALA A 136 2.86 -2.14 -10.29
CA ALA A 136 1.72 -2.99 -9.96
C ALA A 136 1.28 -2.76 -8.52
N ALA A 137 -0.04 -2.74 -8.34
CA ALA A 137 -0.66 -2.86 -7.03
C ALA A 137 -1.39 -4.20 -6.93
N PHE A 138 -1.41 -4.79 -5.73
CA PHE A 138 -2.09 -6.05 -5.44
C PHE A 138 -3.24 -5.79 -4.49
N PHE A 139 -4.45 -6.12 -4.92
CA PHE A 139 -5.68 -5.81 -4.19
C PHE A 139 -6.50 -7.07 -3.94
N THR A 140 -7.01 -7.24 -2.72
CA THR A 140 -7.99 -8.30 -2.40
C THR A 140 -9.20 -7.71 -1.68
N GLU A 141 -10.39 -8.07 -2.15
CA GLU A 141 -11.67 -7.79 -1.50
C GLU A 141 -12.05 -8.85 -0.46
N THR A 142 -11.23 -9.90 -0.31
CA THR A 142 -11.51 -10.98 0.63
C THR A 142 -11.66 -10.40 2.03
N PRO A 143 -12.81 -10.59 2.71
CA PRO A 143 -13.02 -10.12 4.06
C PRO A 143 -11.91 -10.58 5.01
N LEU A 144 -11.07 -9.64 5.47
CA LEU A 144 -10.04 -9.91 6.46
C LEU A 144 -10.61 -9.79 7.86
N ASP A 145 -10.19 -10.66 8.77
CA ASP A 145 -10.25 -10.40 10.20
C ASP A 145 -8.81 -10.25 10.67
N LEU A 146 -8.38 -9.00 10.86
CA LEU A 146 -7.02 -8.66 11.23
C LEU A 146 -6.86 -8.71 12.75
N VAL A 147 -5.84 -9.45 13.19
CA VAL A 147 -5.43 -9.45 14.59
C VAL A 147 -4.66 -8.13 14.84
N ASP A 148 -5.01 -7.43 15.92
CA ASP A 148 -4.38 -6.17 16.38
C ASP A 148 -4.78 -4.83 15.71
N THR A 149 -6.08 -4.65 15.43
CA THR A 149 -6.61 -3.39 14.85
C THR A 149 -6.82 -2.22 15.81
N GLU A 150 -6.48 -2.33 17.11
CA GLU A 150 -6.69 -1.22 18.05
C GLU A 150 -5.93 0.06 17.62
N GLN A 151 -4.76 -0.11 16.99
CA GLN A 151 -3.94 1.01 16.52
C GLN A 151 -4.50 1.71 15.27
N LEU A 152 -5.26 0.99 14.43
CA LEU A 152 -5.90 1.52 13.22
C LEU A 152 -7.14 2.35 13.58
N HIS A 153 -7.99 1.82 14.45
CA HIS A 153 -9.23 2.50 14.85
C HIS A 153 -8.97 3.79 15.65
N GLY A 154 -7.85 3.88 16.38
CA GLY A 154 -7.45 5.10 17.09
C GLY A 154 -7.21 6.29 16.15
N ARG A 155 -6.62 6.06 14.97
CA ARG A 155 -6.27 7.10 13.97
C ARG A 155 -7.50 7.65 13.27
N GLU A 156 -8.39 6.75 12.82
CA GLU A 156 -9.62 7.12 12.13
C GLU A 156 -10.59 7.87 13.07
N ARG A 157 -10.68 7.45 14.34
CA ARG A 157 -11.49 8.14 15.37
C ARG A 157 -10.94 9.50 15.76
N ALA A 158 -9.62 9.69 15.80
CA ALA A 158 -9.04 11.02 16.05
C ALA A 158 -9.32 11.99 14.90
N ALA A 159 -9.47 11.47 13.67
CA ALA A 159 -9.71 12.26 12.47
C ALA A 159 -11.20 12.42 12.10
N SER A 160 -12.14 11.73 12.74
CA SER A 160 -13.59 11.91 12.55
C SER A 160 -14.23 12.55 13.77
N SER A 161 -15.05 13.59 13.58
CA SER A 161 -15.86 14.19 14.66
C SER A 161 -17.09 13.35 15.03
N GLU A 162 -17.10 12.06 14.70
CA GLU A 162 -18.27 11.19 14.86
C GLU A 162 -18.21 10.45 16.21
N THR A 163 -19.29 10.59 16.97
CA THR A 163 -19.48 10.00 18.30
C THR A 163 -19.39 8.47 18.28
N ALA A 164 -18.72 7.93 19.30
CA ALA A 164 -18.60 6.50 19.60
C ALA A 164 -19.97 5.78 19.59
N GLY A 165 -20.31 5.14 18.46
CA GLY A 165 -21.58 4.45 18.29
C GLY A 165 -21.51 3.13 17.51
N ALA A 166 -20.45 2.86 16.75
CA ALA A 166 -20.25 1.58 16.08
C ALA A 166 -18.92 0.98 16.55
N ARG A 167 -18.99 -0.18 17.19
CA ARG A 167 -17.84 -1.10 17.20
C ARG A 167 -17.70 -1.57 15.75
N ASP A 168 -16.96 -0.80 14.95
CA ASP A 168 -16.58 -1.22 13.61
C ASP A 168 -15.71 -2.46 13.79
N SER A 169 -16.31 -3.63 13.60
CA SER A 169 -15.58 -4.88 13.73
C SER A 169 -14.56 -4.90 12.61
N ALA A 170 -13.31 -5.22 12.92
CA ALA A 170 -12.23 -5.46 11.96
C ALA A 170 -12.56 -6.51 10.86
N MET A 171 -13.72 -7.15 10.93
CA MET A 171 -14.24 -8.07 9.92
C MET A 171 -14.53 -7.34 8.61
N GLY A 172 -13.86 -7.77 7.55
CA GLY A 172 -14.24 -7.44 6.18
C GLY A 172 -13.42 -6.35 5.49
N ARG A 173 -12.29 -5.90 6.04
CA ARG A 173 -11.48 -4.87 5.37
C ARG A 173 -10.70 -5.46 4.19
N PRO A 174 -10.84 -4.92 2.96
CA PRO A 174 -9.95 -5.25 1.84
C PRO A 174 -8.52 -4.81 2.13
N LEU A 175 -7.55 -5.35 1.38
CA LEU A 175 -6.14 -5.04 1.50
C LEU A 175 -5.55 -4.63 0.16
N LEU A 176 -4.73 -3.58 0.18
CA LEU A 176 -4.04 -3.03 -0.98
C LEU A 176 -2.55 -2.87 -0.68
N PHE A 177 -1.72 -3.63 -1.40
CA PHE A 177 -0.28 -3.36 -1.51
C PHE A 177 -0.03 -2.50 -2.74
N CYS A 178 0.33 -1.23 -2.55
CA CYS A 178 0.43 -0.25 -3.64
C CYS A 178 1.84 0.30 -3.88
N GLY A 179 2.84 -0.23 -3.17
CA GLY A 179 4.24 0.20 -3.27
C GLY A 179 4.35 1.72 -3.23
N ASP A 180 4.96 2.26 -4.28
CA ASP A 180 5.27 3.68 -4.44
C ASP A 180 4.26 4.49 -5.26
N THR A 181 3.10 3.92 -5.58
CA THR A 181 2.05 4.70 -6.28
C THR A 181 1.35 5.65 -5.30
N LEU A 182 0.74 5.10 -4.24
CA LEU A 182 0.01 5.83 -3.21
C LEU A 182 0.77 5.69 -1.88
N PHE A 183 0.98 6.81 -1.18
CA PHE A 183 1.46 6.84 0.20
C PHE A 183 0.42 7.48 1.11
N SER A 184 0.53 7.28 2.43
CA SER A 184 -0.31 8.06 3.34
C SER A 184 0.01 9.55 3.21
N ALA A 185 -1.03 10.35 2.92
CA ALA A 185 -0.98 11.77 2.59
C ALA A 185 -0.06 12.14 1.40
N GLY A 186 0.30 11.19 0.53
CA GLY A 186 1.21 11.45 -0.59
C GLY A 186 1.03 10.52 -1.80
N CYS A 187 1.89 10.68 -2.79
CA CYS A 187 2.08 9.75 -3.90
C CYS A 187 3.56 9.70 -4.32
N GLY A 188 3.92 8.71 -5.12
CA GLY A 188 5.26 8.56 -5.68
C GLY A 188 5.71 9.76 -6.51
N ARG A 189 7.04 9.94 -6.58
CA ARG A 189 7.65 10.81 -7.61
C ARG A 189 7.47 10.18 -8.98
N LEU A 190 7.42 11.01 -10.03
CA LEU A 190 7.26 10.56 -11.40
C LEU A 190 8.64 10.34 -12.03
N PHE A 191 9.20 9.14 -11.92
CA PHE A 191 10.50 8.84 -12.55
C PHE A 191 10.35 8.47 -14.02
N GLU A 192 9.32 7.68 -14.35
CA GLU A 192 9.11 7.20 -15.73
C GLU A 192 7.78 7.63 -16.33
N GLY A 193 6.74 7.81 -15.49
CA GLY A 193 5.40 8.13 -15.95
C GLY A 193 5.10 9.62 -16.04
N THR A 194 3.91 9.93 -16.56
CA THR A 194 3.38 11.30 -16.66
C THR A 194 2.46 11.65 -15.49
N PRO A 195 2.19 12.96 -15.25
CA PRO A 195 1.19 13.37 -14.27
C PRO A 195 -0.19 12.75 -14.53
N GLU A 196 -0.59 12.60 -15.79
CA GLU A 196 -1.86 11.99 -16.19
C GLU A 196 -1.90 10.50 -15.82
N GLN A 197 -0.82 9.76 -16.08
CA GLN A 197 -0.72 8.35 -15.70
C GLN A 197 -0.85 8.17 -14.19
N MET A 198 -0.10 8.94 -13.40
CA MET A 198 -0.18 8.86 -11.94
C MET A 198 -1.57 9.26 -11.43
N LEU A 199 -2.16 10.33 -11.96
CA LEU A 199 -3.50 10.75 -11.54
C LEU A 199 -4.56 9.68 -11.81
N ASN A 200 -4.53 9.08 -13.01
CA ASN A 200 -5.44 7.99 -13.36
C ASN A 200 -5.22 6.73 -12.48
N SER A 201 -3.96 6.43 -12.14
CA SER A 201 -3.62 5.34 -11.21
C SER A 201 -4.17 5.61 -9.81
N LEU A 202 -3.98 6.83 -9.30
CA LEU A 202 -4.50 7.25 -8.01
C LEU A 202 -6.04 7.23 -7.99
N ASP A 203 -6.71 7.66 -9.06
CA ASP A 203 -8.17 7.60 -9.18
C ASP A 203 -8.68 6.16 -9.17
N SER A 204 -7.99 5.26 -9.87
CA SER A 204 -8.33 3.83 -9.90
C SER A 204 -8.21 3.21 -8.51
N LEU A 205 -7.14 3.53 -7.76
CA LEU A 205 -6.97 3.08 -6.38
C LEU A 205 -8.01 3.73 -5.45
N ALA A 206 -8.25 5.03 -5.60
CA ALA A 206 -9.20 5.78 -4.79
C ALA A 206 -10.66 5.40 -5.08
N ALA A 207 -10.97 4.62 -6.12
CA ALA A 207 -12.29 4.08 -6.40
C ALA A 207 -12.60 2.78 -5.62
N LEU A 208 -11.59 2.10 -5.06
CA LEU A 208 -11.75 0.88 -4.27
C LEU A 208 -12.53 1.15 -2.95
N PRO A 209 -13.06 0.13 -2.24
CA PRO A 209 -13.84 0.34 -1.02
C PRO A 209 -13.10 1.20 0.02
N GLY A 210 -13.80 2.13 0.68
CA GLY A 210 -13.17 3.09 1.59
C GLY A 210 -12.45 2.44 2.79
N GLN A 211 -12.96 1.31 3.27
CA GLN A 211 -12.35 0.57 4.39
C GLN A 211 -11.06 -0.19 4.01
N THR A 212 -10.69 -0.21 2.72
CA THR A 212 -9.46 -0.86 2.23
C THR A 212 -8.25 -0.31 2.95
N LEU A 213 -7.43 -1.21 3.48
CA LEU A 213 -6.17 -0.88 4.10
C LEU A 213 -5.10 -0.64 3.05
N VAL A 214 -4.37 0.47 3.22
CA VAL A 214 -3.32 0.90 2.30
C VAL A 214 -1.96 0.55 2.90
N CYS A 215 -1.31 -0.44 2.31
CA CYS A 215 0.03 -0.92 2.63
C CYS A 215 1.03 -0.41 1.58
N CYS A 216 1.51 0.82 1.78
CA CYS A 216 2.48 1.44 0.88
C CYS A 216 3.93 1.14 1.27
N GLY A 217 4.88 1.47 0.38
CA GLY A 217 6.28 1.05 0.48
C GLY A 217 7.12 1.77 1.53
N HIS A 218 6.72 2.97 1.97
CA HIS A 218 7.57 3.83 2.81
C HIS A 218 6.83 4.55 3.93
N GLU A 219 7.56 4.82 5.02
CA GLU A 219 7.16 5.62 6.17
C GLU A 219 7.32 7.13 5.94
N TYR A 220 6.72 7.64 4.87
CA TYR A 220 6.75 9.07 4.52
C TYR A 220 5.64 9.90 5.14
N THR A 221 4.79 9.30 5.98
CA THR A 221 3.51 9.87 6.41
C THR A 221 3.65 11.26 7.05
N LEU A 222 4.59 11.45 7.99
CA LEU A 222 4.79 12.75 8.65
C LEU A 222 5.36 13.81 7.69
N ALA A 223 6.31 13.45 6.84
CA ALA A 223 6.86 14.36 5.84
C ALA A 223 5.80 14.77 4.81
N ASN A 224 4.97 13.81 4.39
CA ASN A 224 3.83 14.05 3.53
C ASN A 224 2.80 14.97 4.18
N LEU A 225 2.47 14.76 5.47
CA LEU A 225 1.55 15.59 6.22
C LEU A 225 2.04 17.02 6.44
N ALA A 226 3.36 17.21 6.60
CA ALA A 226 3.95 18.54 6.67
C ALA A 226 3.72 19.35 5.38
N PHE A 227 3.98 18.75 4.22
CA PHE A 227 3.67 19.36 2.92
C PHE A 227 2.15 19.56 2.72
N THR A 228 1.36 18.55 3.10
CA THR A 228 -0.09 18.52 2.93
C THR A 228 -0.80 19.62 3.72
N ALA A 229 -0.34 19.92 4.94
CA ALA A 229 -0.86 21.02 5.76
C ALA A 229 -0.65 22.39 5.11
N ASP A 230 0.45 22.58 4.38
CA ASP A 230 0.73 23.81 3.64
C ASP A 230 -0.01 23.86 2.27
N ALA A 231 -0.16 22.71 1.61
CA ALA A 231 -0.86 22.60 0.35
C ALA A 231 -2.39 22.74 0.48
N TRP A 232 -2.96 22.31 1.60
CA TRP A 232 -4.40 22.29 1.88
C TRP A 232 -4.72 22.81 3.30
N PRO A 233 -4.44 24.09 3.58
CA PRO A 233 -4.45 24.64 4.95
C PRO A 233 -5.83 24.65 5.62
N ASP A 234 -6.91 24.75 4.85
CA ASP A 234 -8.28 24.82 5.39
C ASP A 234 -8.85 23.45 5.79
N ASN A 235 -8.13 22.36 5.54
CA ASN A 235 -8.58 21.01 5.86
C ASN A 235 -8.13 20.59 7.27
N THR A 236 -9.06 20.77 8.23
CA THR A 236 -8.84 20.48 9.65
C THR A 236 -8.56 18.99 9.94
N THR A 237 -8.95 18.08 9.04
CA THR A 237 -8.69 16.63 9.20
C THR A 237 -7.20 16.34 9.21
N ILE A 238 -6.42 17.08 8.42
CA ILE A 238 -4.96 16.91 8.29
C ILE A 238 -4.27 17.14 9.64
N ALA A 239 -4.65 18.18 10.37
CA ALA A 239 -4.04 18.51 11.66
C ALA A 239 -4.28 17.42 12.71
N ALA A 240 -5.52 16.93 12.81
CA ALA A 240 -5.87 15.86 13.75
C ALA A 240 -5.14 14.54 13.41
N TYR A 241 -5.11 14.17 12.13
CA TYR A 241 -4.42 12.96 11.68
C TYR A 241 -2.90 13.06 11.89
N ARG A 242 -2.30 14.23 11.63
CA ARG A 242 -0.89 14.48 11.89
C ARG A 242 -0.51 14.31 13.36
N ALA A 243 -1.30 14.87 14.28
CA ALA A 243 -1.05 14.71 15.72
C ALA A 243 -1.09 13.23 16.14
N ALA A 244 -2.03 12.44 15.60
CA ALA A 244 -2.09 10.99 15.85
C ALA A 244 -0.87 10.25 15.29
N CYS A 245 -0.42 10.61 14.07
CA CYS A 245 0.80 10.06 13.48
C CYS A 245 2.06 10.42 14.27
N GLU A 246 2.16 11.65 14.79
CA GLU A 246 3.30 12.08 15.61
C GLU A 246 3.40 11.23 16.88
N GLN A 247 2.27 11.01 17.59
CA GLN A 247 2.22 10.14 18.78
C GLN A 247 2.67 8.71 18.50
N LEU A 248 2.30 8.15 17.34
CA LEU A 248 2.72 6.80 16.93
C LEU A 248 4.23 6.76 16.70
N ARG A 249 4.77 7.72 15.97
CA ARG A 249 6.21 7.77 15.69
C ARG A 249 7.04 8.04 16.94
N GLU A 250 6.56 8.87 17.86
CA GLU A 250 7.15 9.08 19.18
C GLU A 250 7.18 7.79 20.02
N SER A 251 6.20 6.92 19.81
CA SER A 251 6.12 5.60 20.46
C SER A 251 6.86 4.49 19.71
N GLY A 252 7.58 4.81 18.63
CA GLY A 252 8.30 3.84 17.80
C GLY A 252 7.41 2.97 16.89
N MET A 253 6.12 3.31 16.76
CA MET A 253 5.15 2.54 15.98
C MET A 253 5.04 3.04 14.54
N PRO A 254 4.72 2.18 13.56
CA PRO A 254 4.45 2.59 12.18
C PRO A 254 3.15 3.42 12.11
N THR A 255 3.06 4.37 11.18
CA THR A 255 1.79 5.06 10.87
C THR A 255 1.00 4.40 9.74
N LEU A 256 1.48 3.23 9.29
CA LEU A 256 0.81 2.37 8.33
C LEU A 256 0.27 1.09 9.02
N PRO A 257 -0.67 0.35 8.38
CA PRO A 257 -1.40 0.77 7.19
C PRO A 257 -2.30 1.99 7.48
N SER A 258 -2.68 2.72 6.43
CA SER A 258 -3.77 3.71 6.50
C SER A 258 -5.03 3.12 5.86
N SER A 259 -6.04 3.95 5.56
CA SER A 259 -7.23 3.51 4.82
C SER A 259 -7.59 4.44 3.68
N LEU A 260 -8.18 3.92 2.62
CA LEU A 260 -8.64 4.78 1.52
C LEU A 260 -9.66 5.83 1.96
N ALA A 261 -10.48 5.53 2.98
CA ALA A 261 -11.41 6.49 3.56
C ALA A 261 -10.68 7.70 4.15
N ILE A 262 -9.61 7.50 4.92
CA ILE A 262 -8.83 8.63 5.45
C ILE A 262 -8.02 9.31 4.34
N GLU A 263 -7.39 8.55 3.43
CA GLU A 263 -6.61 9.11 2.33
C GLU A 263 -7.44 10.04 1.44
N ARG A 264 -8.69 9.68 1.11
CA ARG A 264 -9.60 10.58 0.37
C ARG A 264 -9.87 11.90 1.07
N ARG A 265 -9.73 11.95 2.41
CA ARG A 265 -9.98 13.14 3.22
C ARG A 265 -8.72 13.97 3.44
N ILE A 266 -7.53 13.38 3.44
CA ILE A 266 -6.28 14.09 3.80
C ILE A 266 -5.32 14.24 2.63
N ASN A 267 -5.33 13.32 1.66
CA ASN A 267 -4.29 13.24 0.65
C ASN A 267 -4.57 14.26 -0.48
N PRO A 268 -3.72 15.29 -0.63
CA PRO A 268 -3.95 16.36 -1.60
C PRO A 268 -3.82 15.85 -3.04
N PHE A 269 -3.14 14.74 -3.28
CA PHE A 269 -2.98 14.16 -4.60
C PHE A 269 -4.23 13.42 -5.10
N LEU A 270 -5.15 13.05 -4.20
CA LEU A 270 -6.48 12.52 -4.57
C LEU A 270 -7.48 13.66 -4.85
N ASN A 271 -7.23 14.84 -4.27
CA ASN A 271 -8.09 16.02 -4.41
C ASN A 271 -7.29 17.28 -4.79
N PRO A 272 -6.49 17.24 -5.88
CA PRO A 272 -5.57 18.34 -6.20
C PRO A 272 -6.31 19.67 -6.45
N GLN A 273 -7.56 19.61 -6.92
CA GLN A 273 -8.44 20.75 -7.13
C GLN A 273 -8.85 21.50 -5.85
N GLN A 274 -8.71 20.88 -4.68
CA GLN A 274 -9.01 21.49 -3.37
C GLN A 274 -7.78 22.18 -2.75
N THR A 275 -6.61 22.06 -3.38
CA THR A 275 -5.36 22.59 -2.87
C THR A 275 -5.12 24.01 -3.39
N ARG A 276 -4.21 24.74 -2.74
CA ARG A 276 -3.79 26.07 -3.22
C ARG A 276 -3.09 26.06 -4.60
N TYR A 277 -2.81 24.89 -5.16
CA TYR A 277 -2.19 24.72 -6.48
C TYR A 277 -3.23 24.64 -7.62
N ALA A 278 -4.51 24.61 -7.28
CA ALA A 278 -5.61 24.71 -8.23
C ALA A 278 -5.89 26.18 -8.61
N ASP A 279 -6.23 26.43 -9.88
CA ASP A 279 -6.76 27.74 -10.31
C ASP A 279 -8.27 27.78 -10.08
N SER A 280 -8.76 28.69 -9.23
CA SER A 280 -10.19 28.78 -8.91
C SER A 280 -11.09 29.21 -10.09
N SER A 281 -10.50 29.73 -11.17
CA SER A 281 -11.24 30.14 -12.38
C SER A 281 -11.42 29.00 -13.40
N GLU A 282 -10.70 27.90 -13.24
CA GLU A 282 -10.73 26.75 -14.13
C GLU A 282 -11.58 25.61 -13.52
N THR A 283 -12.14 24.74 -14.36
CA THR A 283 -12.96 23.59 -13.93
C THR A 283 -12.75 22.38 -14.86
N GLY A 284 -13.19 21.21 -14.42
CA GLY A 284 -13.18 19.98 -15.21
C GLY A 284 -11.88 19.16 -15.11
N GLU A 285 -11.77 18.11 -15.93
CA GLU A 285 -10.66 17.14 -15.85
C GLU A 285 -9.30 17.76 -16.18
N ALA A 286 -9.24 18.64 -17.19
CA ALA A 286 -8.01 19.33 -17.58
C ALA A 286 -7.46 20.21 -16.43
N HIS A 287 -8.35 20.88 -15.70
CA HIS A 287 -7.99 21.66 -14.52
C HIS A 287 -7.43 20.78 -13.40
N ARG A 288 -8.09 19.67 -13.11
CA ARG A 288 -7.65 18.72 -12.08
C ARG A 288 -6.26 18.16 -12.39
N LEU A 289 -6.00 17.81 -13.65
CA LEU A 289 -4.68 17.35 -14.11
C LEU A 289 -3.60 18.43 -13.95
N GLN A 290 -3.90 19.69 -14.30
CA GLN A 290 -2.95 20.78 -14.12
C GLN A 290 -2.67 21.07 -12.64
N ALA A 291 -3.70 21.07 -11.79
CA ALA A 291 -3.55 21.20 -10.35
C ALA A 291 -2.68 20.08 -9.78
N PHE A 292 -2.89 18.83 -10.21
CA PHE A 292 -2.08 17.68 -9.83
C PHE A 292 -0.61 17.88 -10.24
N ALA A 293 -0.35 18.27 -11.50
CA ALA A 293 1.00 18.47 -12.00
C ALA A 293 1.75 19.57 -11.23
N ARG A 294 1.07 20.69 -10.94
CA ARG A 294 1.63 21.79 -10.13
C ARG A 294 1.92 21.36 -8.69
N LEU A 295 0.99 20.65 -8.06
CA LEU A 295 1.13 20.09 -6.71
C LEU A 295 2.32 19.13 -6.63
N ARG A 296 2.44 18.20 -7.59
CA ARG A 296 3.53 17.23 -7.65
C ARG A 296 4.89 17.91 -7.82
N ALA A 297 4.98 18.86 -8.75
CA ALA A 297 6.19 19.63 -8.99
C ALA A 297 6.60 20.50 -7.79
N ALA A 298 5.63 20.95 -6.99
CA ALA A 298 5.89 21.68 -5.75
C ALA A 298 6.44 20.75 -4.66
N LYS A 299 5.84 19.56 -4.47
CA LYS A 299 6.30 18.58 -3.47
C LYS A 299 7.70 18.05 -3.78
N ASP A 300 8.08 17.96 -5.05
CA ASP A 300 9.43 17.51 -5.44
C ASP A 300 10.54 18.51 -5.07
N LYS A 301 10.17 19.75 -4.71
CA LYS A 301 11.09 20.82 -4.30
C LYS A 301 11.03 21.13 -2.79
N ALA A 302 10.11 20.48 -2.07
CA ALA A 302 9.84 20.73 -0.65
C ALA A 302 10.74 19.90 0.27
#